data_AF-A0A9E2XQU5-F1
#
_entry.id   AF-A0A9E2XQU5-F1
#
_cell.length_a   1.000
_cell.length_b   1.000
_cell.length_c   1.000
_cell.angle_alpha   90.00
_cell.angle_beta   90.00
_cell.angle_gamma   90.00
#
_symmetry.space_group_name_H-M   'P 1'
#
loop_
_entity.id
_entity.type
_entity.pdbx_description
1 polymer ?
#
loop_
_entity_poly.entity_id
_entity_poly.type
_entity_poly.pdbx_seq_one_letter_code
_entity_poly.pdbx_strand_id
1 'polypeptide(L)'
;MINIVIGVSNLLIGAAYVSLGLLSAWEAVSQYRYRGLSRFGLGFSLMAASCGPHHLVHGWCVLHGGAVSAPMLAVALMGLPAGVVFCWLRVEAMMGGRGDRTIAVTSHVVAGLLIGTSIAVGSLAAWAIAAPAPFYPDQAICTVFGIRYAITGPQAAVDYSRVISLANLWVTAAYAMVGWYLIETQIRRYIGNRSWSLSGLSLSAVFPSCAAMHLILALSSGGGGATLPFDLLGVPASIYFLWVVRRLHRESVVDWNHRPMAGVLAMPHRSSPWSE
;
A
#
# COMPACT_ATOMS: atom_id res chain seq x y z
N MET A 1 -5.92 -10.96 24.01
CA MET A 1 -5.46 -11.76 22.85
C MET A 1 -5.67 -11.03 21.52
N ILE A 2 -6.83 -10.44 21.25
CA ILE A 2 -7.10 -9.71 19.98
C ILE A 2 -6.08 -8.60 19.69
N ASN A 3 -5.79 -7.71 20.65
CA ASN A 3 -4.80 -6.63 20.46
C ASN A 3 -3.39 -7.16 20.14
N ILE A 4 -3.01 -8.33 20.67
CA ILE A 4 -1.72 -8.95 20.35
C ILE A 4 -1.68 -9.34 18.87
N VAL A 5 -2.73 -10.03 18.39
CA VAL A 5 -2.85 -10.42 16.98
C VAL A 5 -2.79 -9.19 16.06
N ILE A 6 -3.53 -8.13 16.40
CA ILE A 6 -3.58 -6.89 15.62
C ILE A 6 -2.24 -6.16 15.64
N GLY A 7 -1.64 -6.02 16.82
CA GLY A 7 -0.36 -5.37 17.00
C GLY A 7 0.75 -6.07 16.25
N VAL A 8 0.86 -7.40 16.41
CA VAL A 8 1.82 -8.24 15.67
C VAL A 8 1.57 -8.19 14.17
N SER A 9 0.31 -8.26 13.72
CA SER A 9 -0.01 -8.19 12.29
C SER A 9 0.43 -6.85 11.69
N ASN A 10 0.19 -5.73 12.37
CA ASN A 10 0.65 -4.42 11.93
C ASN A 10 2.18 -4.30 11.93
N LEU A 11 2.87 -4.87 12.92
CA LEU A 11 4.33 -4.93 12.92
C LEU A 11 4.86 -5.74 11.73
N LEU A 12 4.24 -6.88 11.42
CA LEU A 12 4.62 -7.72 10.28
C LEU A 12 4.35 -7.02 8.95
N ILE A 13 3.20 -6.35 8.80
CA ILE A 13 2.89 -5.54 7.62
C ILE A 13 3.90 -4.40 7.47
N GLY A 14 4.20 -3.68 8.56
CA GLY A 14 5.16 -2.59 8.58
C GLY A 14 6.57 -3.07 8.20
N ALA A 15 7.03 -4.18 8.78
CA ALA A 15 8.30 -4.80 8.44
C ALA A 15 8.36 -5.26 6.98
N ALA A 16 7.27 -5.84 6.46
CA ALA A 16 7.16 -6.24 5.07
C ALA A 16 7.27 -5.03 4.12
N TYR A 17 6.55 -3.94 4.39
CA TYR A 17 6.67 -2.73 3.59
C TYR A 17 8.07 -2.12 3.67
N VAL A 18 8.64 -1.95 4.87
CA VAL A 18 10.01 -1.43 5.01
C VAL A 18 10.99 -2.30 4.22
N SER A 19 10.88 -3.63 4.33
CA SER A 19 11.73 -4.56 3.59
C SER A 19 11.56 -4.37 2.08
N LEU A 20 10.33 -4.39 1.56
CA LEU A 20 10.08 -4.18 0.13
C LEU A 20 10.57 -2.81 -0.36
N GLY A 21 10.43 -1.77 0.46
CA GLY A 21 10.91 -0.42 0.15
C GLY A 21 12.43 -0.34 0.05
N LEU A 22 13.13 -0.95 1.01
CA LEU A 22 14.59 -1.07 0.98
C LEU A 22 15.08 -1.91 -0.19
N LEU A 23 14.39 -3.01 -0.50
CA LEU A 23 14.71 -3.86 -1.64
C LEU A 23 14.52 -3.11 -2.96
N SER A 24 13.39 -2.41 -3.12
CA SER A 24 13.13 -1.61 -4.32
C SER A 24 14.15 -0.48 -4.49
N ALA A 25 14.58 0.16 -3.39
CA ALA A 25 15.66 1.14 -3.40
C ALA A 25 16.99 0.49 -3.79
N TRP A 26 17.34 -0.63 -3.18
CA TRP A 26 18.56 -1.36 -3.47
C TRP A 26 18.63 -1.81 -4.93
N GLU A 27 17.53 -2.32 -5.49
CA GLU A 27 17.45 -2.65 -6.92
C GLU A 27 17.61 -1.42 -7.81
N ALA A 28 16.93 -0.31 -7.47
CA ALA A 28 17.04 0.94 -8.23
C ALA A 28 18.47 1.48 -8.24
N VAL A 29 19.21 1.35 -7.13
CA VAL A 29 20.61 1.81 -6.99
C VAL A 29 21.60 0.83 -7.61
N SER A 30 21.55 -0.44 -7.23
CA SER A 30 22.52 -1.47 -7.66
C SER A 30 22.47 -1.73 -9.16
N GLN A 31 21.29 -1.64 -9.76
CA GLN A 31 21.09 -1.86 -11.19
C GLN A 31 21.14 -0.57 -12.01
N TYR A 32 21.35 0.60 -11.37
CA TYR A 32 21.35 1.89 -12.06
C TYR A 32 22.33 1.92 -13.23
N ARG A 33 23.57 1.44 -13.03
CA ARG A 33 24.61 1.48 -14.07
C ARG A 33 24.33 0.61 -15.29
N TYR A 34 23.76 -0.57 -15.08
CA TYR A 34 23.58 -1.57 -16.15
C TYR A 34 22.30 -1.39 -16.96
N ARG A 35 21.37 -0.63 -16.39
CA ARG A 35 19.96 -0.92 -16.58
C ARG A 35 19.19 0.43 -16.51
N GLY A 36 19.72 1.46 -15.86
CA GLY A 36 19.09 2.79 -15.71
C GLY A 36 18.24 2.93 -14.44
N LEU A 37 17.63 4.12 -14.25
CA LEU A 37 16.82 4.43 -13.07
C LEU A 37 15.42 3.78 -13.15
N SER A 38 15.06 2.95 -12.18
CA SER A 38 13.71 2.39 -12.06
C SER A 38 12.76 3.41 -11.40
N ARG A 39 11.99 4.16 -12.20
CA ARG A 39 10.98 5.10 -11.66
C ARG A 39 9.94 4.37 -10.82
N PHE A 40 9.53 3.18 -11.26
CA PHE A 40 8.64 2.34 -10.50
C PHE A 40 9.25 1.92 -9.17
N GLY A 41 10.47 1.37 -9.18
CA GLY A 41 11.17 0.94 -7.97
C GLY A 41 11.38 2.09 -6.97
N LEU A 42 11.74 3.28 -7.46
CA LEU A 42 11.83 4.48 -6.63
C LEU A 42 10.48 4.90 -6.06
N GLY A 43 9.42 4.93 -6.88
CA GLY A 43 8.11 5.35 -6.41
C GLY A 43 7.52 4.37 -5.40
N PHE A 44 7.69 3.07 -5.65
CA PHE A 44 7.32 2.02 -4.72
C PHE A 44 8.11 2.12 -3.42
N SER A 45 9.42 2.41 -3.50
CA SER A 45 10.27 2.61 -2.32
C SER A 45 9.82 3.80 -1.47
N LEU A 46 9.53 4.95 -2.09
CA LEU A 46 9.04 6.14 -1.38
C LEU A 46 7.70 5.89 -0.68
N MET A 47 6.79 5.19 -1.36
CA MET A 47 5.50 4.80 -0.78
C MET A 47 5.67 3.82 0.39
N ALA A 48 6.54 2.83 0.24
CA ALA A 48 6.86 1.89 1.30
C ALA A 48 7.54 2.57 2.50
N ALA A 49 8.33 3.62 2.27
CA ALA A 49 8.99 4.41 3.31
C ALA A 49 8.01 5.27 4.13
N SER A 50 6.81 5.59 3.60
CA SER A 50 5.74 6.20 4.39
C SER A 50 4.87 5.15 5.08
N CYS A 51 4.38 4.15 4.34
CA CYS A 51 3.43 3.17 4.87
C CYS A 51 4.07 2.21 5.88
N GLY A 52 5.30 1.75 5.64
CA GLY A 52 5.98 0.80 6.51
C GLY A 52 6.14 1.31 7.95
N PRO A 53 6.84 2.43 8.16
CA PRO A 53 6.96 3.03 9.49
C PRO A 53 5.62 3.39 10.13
N HIS A 54 4.63 3.83 9.34
CA HIS A 54 3.28 4.10 9.82
C HIS A 54 2.64 2.83 10.45
N HIS A 55 2.68 1.69 9.75
CA HIS A 55 2.19 0.42 10.29
C HIS A 55 2.99 -0.08 11.50
N LEU A 56 4.31 0.16 11.53
CA LEU A 56 5.14 -0.17 12.70
C LEU A 56 4.70 0.61 13.94
N VAL A 57 4.43 1.92 13.80
CA VAL A 57 3.94 2.76 14.90
C VAL A 57 2.58 2.28 15.38
N HIS A 58 1.65 1.98 14.48
CA HIS A 58 0.35 1.42 14.86
C HIS A 58 0.50 0.07 15.58
N GLY A 59 1.31 -0.85 15.06
CA GLY A 59 1.58 -2.13 15.69
C GLY A 59 2.13 -1.96 17.11
N TRP A 60 3.10 -1.06 17.28
CA TRP A 60 3.67 -0.74 18.59
C TRP A 60 2.62 -0.18 19.57
N CYS A 61 1.82 0.79 19.14
CA CYS A 61 0.77 1.39 19.97
C CYS A 61 -0.26 0.37 20.45
N VAL A 62 -0.71 -0.51 19.56
CA VAL A 62 -1.71 -1.53 19.88
C VAL A 62 -1.16 -2.55 20.88
N LEU A 63 0.11 -2.93 20.76
CA LEU A 63 0.78 -3.79 21.74
C LEU A 63 0.93 -3.11 23.11
N HIS A 64 0.95 -1.77 23.16
CA HIS A 64 1.04 -0.98 24.40
C HIS A 64 -0.31 -0.51 24.93
N GLY A 65 -1.42 -1.12 24.49
CA GLY A 65 -2.76 -0.86 25.02
C GLY A 65 -3.61 0.10 24.17
N GLY A 66 -3.12 0.52 22.99
CA GLY A 66 -3.93 1.24 22.02
C GLY A 66 -5.08 0.38 21.47
N ALA A 67 -6.21 1.01 21.17
CA ALA A 67 -7.38 0.36 20.58
C ALA A 67 -7.35 0.44 19.04
N VAL A 68 -8.06 -0.49 18.39
CA VAL A 68 -8.27 -0.52 16.94
C VAL A 68 -9.75 -0.69 16.66
N SER A 69 -10.29 0.13 15.76
CA SER A 69 -11.69 0.00 15.36
C SER A 69 -11.90 -1.29 14.57
N ALA A 70 -13.06 -1.94 14.75
CA ALA A 70 -13.40 -3.15 14.01
C ALA A 70 -13.39 -2.97 12.48
N PRO A 71 -13.84 -1.82 11.90
CA PRO A 71 -13.67 -1.55 10.48
C PRO A 71 -12.20 -1.55 10.03
N MET A 72 -11.32 -0.90 10.79
CA MET A 72 -9.89 -0.86 10.48
C MET A 72 -9.26 -2.26 10.51
N LEU A 73 -9.61 -3.06 11.52
CA LEU A 73 -9.17 -4.45 11.61
C LEU A 73 -9.62 -5.27 10.39
N ALA A 74 -10.90 -5.18 10.02
CA ALA A 74 -11.46 -5.95 8.92
C ALA A 74 -10.74 -5.63 7.60
N VAL A 75 -10.53 -4.33 7.29
CA VAL A 75 -9.82 -3.93 6.07
C VAL A 75 -8.34 -4.38 6.10
N ALA A 76 -7.68 -4.31 7.25
CA ALA A 76 -6.30 -4.81 7.42
C ALA A 76 -6.19 -6.30 7.08
N LEU A 77 -7.12 -7.12 7.60
CA LEU A 77 -7.16 -8.56 7.33
C LEU A 77 -7.51 -8.87 5.87
N MET A 78 -8.32 -8.05 5.20
CA MET A 78 -8.63 -8.23 3.78
C MET A 78 -7.40 -8.00 2.88
N GLY A 79 -6.57 -7.00 3.20
CA GLY A 79 -5.37 -6.68 2.41
C GLY A 79 -4.19 -7.62 2.66
N LEU A 80 -4.10 -8.21 3.87
CA LEU A 80 -2.95 -9.00 4.31
C LEU A 80 -2.60 -10.18 3.38
N PRO A 81 -3.53 -11.05 2.94
CA PRO A 81 -3.20 -12.17 2.07
C PRO A 81 -2.58 -11.72 0.74
N ALA A 82 -3.12 -10.67 0.13
CA ALA A 82 -2.60 -10.12 -1.11
C ALA A 82 -1.19 -9.53 -0.92
N GLY A 83 -0.98 -8.82 0.21
CA GLY A 83 0.35 -8.33 0.61
C GLY A 83 1.36 -9.45 0.80
N VAL A 84 0.99 -10.52 1.50
CA VAL A 84 1.85 -11.70 1.73
C VAL A 84 2.23 -12.37 0.41
N VAL A 85 1.26 -12.60 -0.48
CA VAL A 85 1.53 -13.17 -1.81
C VAL A 85 2.48 -12.27 -2.58
N PHE A 86 2.24 -10.96 -2.64
CA PHE A 86 3.15 -10.05 -3.33
C PHE A 86 4.57 -10.07 -2.74
N CYS A 87 4.70 -10.02 -1.41
CA CYS A 87 6.01 -10.08 -0.74
C CYS A 87 6.75 -11.38 -1.06
N TRP A 88 6.06 -12.51 -0.95
CA TRP A 88 6.62 -13.83 -1.26
C TRP A 88 7.14 -13.90 -2.70
N LEU A 89 6.37 -13.41 -3.67
CA LEU A 89 6.78 -13.35 -5.07
C LEU A 89 8.05 -12.52 -5.27
N ARG A 90 8.21 -11.43 -4.51
CA ARG A 90 9.41 -10.56 -4.58
C ARG A 90 10.63 -11.23 -3.96
N VAL A 91 10.46 -11.88 -2.80
CA VAL A 91 11.54 -12.63 -2.15
C VAL A 91 11.98 -13.81 -3.01
N GLU A 92 11.05 -14.57 -3.59
CA GLU A 92 11.36 -15.66 -4.52
C GLU A 92 12.18 -15.16 -5.72
N ALA A 93 11.71 -14.09 -6.36
CA ALA A 93 12.42 -13.43 -7.45
C ALA A 93 13.87 -13.11 -7.06
N MET A 94 14.08 -12.50 -5.90
CA MET A 94 15.43 -12.16 -5.44
C MET A 94 16.34 -13.37 -5.22
N MET A 95 15.78 -14.51 -4.82
CA MET A 95 16.53 -15.77 -4.65
C MET A 95 16.80 -16.47 -6.00
N GLY A 96 16.53 -15.81 -7.13
CA GLY A 96 16.70 -16.37 -8.47
C GLY A 96 15.54 -17.27 -8.90
N GLY A 97 14.43 -17.26 -8.17
CA GLY A 97 13.20 -17.93 -8.56
C GLY A 97 12.39 -17.13 -9.58
N ARG A 98 11.25 -17.68 -9.97
CA ARG A 98 10.41 -17.13 -11.05
C ARG A 98 9.80 -15.77 -10.71
N GLY A 99 9.46 -15.57 -9.44
CA GLY A 99 8.73 -14.39 -9.00
C GLY A 99 7.29 -14.40 -9.54
N ASP A 100 6.97 -13.54 -10.51
CA ASP A 100 5.61 -13.41 -11.03
C ASP A 100 5.12 -14.71 -11.71
N ARG A 101 3.84 -15.00 -11.55
CA ARG A 101 3.19 -16.18 -12.11
C ARG A 101 2.03 -15.78 -12.99
N THR A 102 1.89 -16.47 -14.10
CA THR A 102 0.73 -16.36 -14.95
C THR A 102 -0.33 -17.35 -14.46
N ILE A 103 -1.52 -16.87 -14.07
CA ILE A 103 -2.62 -17.74 -13.64
C ILE A 103 -3.77 -17.72 -14.65
N ALA A 104 -4.33 -18.90 -14.89
CA ALA A 104 -5.46 -19.12 -15.79
C ALA A 104 -6.76 -19.24 -14.98
N VAL A 105 -7.17 -18.15 -14.34
CA VAL A 105 -8.45 -18.03 -13.64
C VAL A 105 -9.47 -17.39 -14.58
N THR A 106 -10.72 -17.86 -14.57
CA THR A 106 -11.76 -17.28 -15.43
C THR A 106 -12.06 -15.83 -15.03
N SER A 107 -12.41 -14.99 -16.01
CA SER A 107 -12.78 -13.59 -15.76
C SER A 107 -13.95 -13.43 -14.79
N HIS A 108 -14.88 -14.39 -14.76
CA HIS A 108 -16.02 -14.34 -13.85
C HIS A 108 -15.61 -14.47 -12.38
N VAL A 109 -14.63 -15.34 -12.07
CA VAL A 109 -14.11 -15.48 -10.70
C VAL A 109 -13.38 -14.20 -10.27
N VAL A 110 -12.52 -13.65 -11.13
CA VAL A 110 -11.81 -12.40 -10.82
C VAL A 110 -12.77 -11.23 -10.67
N ALA A 111 -13.77 -11.11 -11.56
CA ALA A 111 -14.80 -10.08 -11.44
C ALA A 111 -15.63 -10.22 -10.15
N GLY A 112 -16.02 -11.45 -9.78
CA GLY A 112 -16.71 -11.73 -8.53
C GLY A 112 -15.89 -11.31 -7.30
N LEU A 113 -14.59 -11.62 -7.29
CA LEU A 113 -13.68 -11.18 -6.23
C LEU A 113 -13.55 -9.66 -6.16
N LEU A 114 -13.41 -8.97 -7.29
CA LEU A 114 -13.31 -7.51 -7.34
C LEU A 114 -14.60 -6.83 -6.85
N ILE A 115 -15.75 -7.30 -7.31
CA ILE A 115 -17.07 -6.78 -6.90
C ILE A 115 -17.28 -7.05 -5.41
N GLY A 116 -17.08 -8.29 -4.94
CA GLY A 116 -17.23 -8.66 -3.54
C GLY A 116 -16.32 -7.86 -2.61
N THR A 117 -15.06 -7.66 -3.00
CA THR A 117 -14.12 -6.82 -2.25
C THR A 117 -14.56 -5.36 -2.22
N SER A 118 -15.03 -4.82 -3.34
CA SER A 118 -15.51 -3.43 -3.43
C SER A 118 -16.74 -3.19 -2.55
N ILE A 119 -17.69 -4.14 -2.54
CA ILE A 119 -18.85 -4.10 -1.66
C ILE A 119 -18.40 -4.16 -0.20
N ALA A 120 -17.56 -5.12 0.16
CA ALA A 120 -17.07 -5.26 1.53
C ALA A 120 -16.34 -4.00 2.02
N VAL A 121 -15.44 -3.44 1.21
CA VAL A 121 -14.75 -2.18 1.50
C VAL A 121 -15.74 -1.02 1.66
N GLY A 122 -16.69 -0.87 0.74
CA GLY A 122 -17.70 0.17 0.80
C GLY A 122 -18.58 0.06 2.05
N SER A 123 -18.98 -1.15 2.42
CA SER A 123 -19.73 -1.41 3.66
C SER A 123 -18.92 -1.09 4.92
N LEU A 124 -17.62 -1.42 4.95
CA LEU A 124 -16.74 -1.09 6.08
C LEU A 124 -16.53 0.42 6.23
N ALA A 125 -16.36 1.14 5.12
CA ALA A 125 -16.27 2.60 5.12
C ALA A 125 -17.59 3.24 5.56
N ALA A 126 -18.73 2.77 5.04
CA ALA A 126 -20.05 3.24 5.46
C ALA A 126 -20.31 2.97 6.95
N TRP A 127 -19.88 1.81 7.46
CA TRP A 127 -19.95 1.49 8.88
C TRP A 127 -19.08 2.44 9.72
N ALA A 128 -17.85 2.74 9.30
CA ALA A 128 -16.99 3.69 9.98
C ALA A 128 -17.62 5.10 10.06
N ILE A 129 -18.33 5.54 9.01
CA ILE A 129 -19.06 6.82 8.99
C ILE A 129 -20.28 6.78 9.92
N ALA A 130 -21.05 5.68 9.86
CA ALA A 130 -22.31 5.55 10.59
C ALA A 130 -22.12 5.22 12.08
N ALA A 131 -20.95 4.71 12.48
CA ALA A 131 -20.62 4.43 13.86
C ALA A 131 -20.62 5.74 14.67
N PRO A 132 -21.58 5.96 15.60
CA PRO A 132 -21.67 7.22 16.32
C PRO A 132 -20.42 7.43 17.18
N ALA A 133 -19.79 8.60 17.06
CA ALA A 133 -18.65 9.03 17.89
C ALA A 133 -18.79 8.77 19.42
N PRO A 134 -19.99 8.81 20.04
CA PRO A 134 -20.13 8.57 21.49
C PRO A 134 -19.95 7.12 21.94
N PHE A 135 -20.05 6.11 21.06
CA PHE A 135 -19.99 4.70 21.50
C PHE A 135 -18.57 4.13 21.57
N TYR A 136 -17.57 4.84 21.02
CA TYR A 136 -16.17 4.46 21.08
C TYR A 136 -15.29 5.70 21.23
N PRO A 137 -15.21 6.31 22.43
CA PRO A 137 -14.27 7.41 22.70
C PRO A 137 -12.79 7.03 22.43
N ASP A 138 -12.50 5.73 22.26
CA ASP A 138 -11.15 5.17 22.07
C ASP A 138 -10.81 4.78 20.62
N GLN A 139 -11.52 5.26 19.58
CA GLN A 139 -11.12 4.96 18.18
C GLN A 139 -9.82 5.65 17.72
N ALA A 140 -9.17 6.41 18.61
CA ALA A 140 -7.88 7.01 18.34
C ALA A 140 -6.82 5.90 18.14
N ILE A 141 -6.36 5.74 16.90
CA ILE A 141 -5.18 4.91 16.67
C ILE A 141 -3.96 5.69 17.19
N CYS A 142 -3.38 5.13 18.26
CA CYS A 142 -2.17 5.51 19.03
C CYS A 142 -2.32 6.51 20.20
N THR A 143 -2.11 6.04 21.46
CA THR A 143 -1.34 6.82 22.48
C THR A 143 -0.63 5.95 23.55
N VAL A 144 0.41 6.51 24.21
CA VAL A 144 0.87 6.14 25.58
C VAL A 144 0.94 7.38 26.54
N PHE A 145 0.57 8.60 26.09
CA PHE A 145 0.01 9.78 26.82
C PHE A 145 -0.05 11.01 25.88
N GLY A 146 -0.65 10.86 24.70
CA GLY A 146 -0.43 11.74 23.55
C GLY A 146 0.31 10.96 22.49
N ILE A 147 1.63 10.80 22.62
CA ILE A 147 2.27 9.75 23.45
C ILE A 147 3.00 10.24 24.77
N ARG A 148 3.22 11.53 25.13
CA ARG A 148 3.28 11.98 26.59
C ARG A 148 2.80 13.41 27.04
N TYR A 149 2.08 14.12 26.17
CA TYR A 149 1.31 15.40 26.21
C TYR A 149 1.42 15.94 24.75
N ALA A 150 1.28 15.00 23.80
CA ALA A 150 2.34 14.60 22.86
C ALA A 150 3.77 14.48 23.43
N ILE A 151 4.26 15.39 24.30
CA ILE A 151 5.17 15.15 25.46
C ILE A 151 5.19 16.29 26.51
N THR A 152 4.89 17.60 26.25
CA THR A 152 4.68 18.61 27.36
C THR A 152 4.12 20.04 27.04
N GLY A 153 3.89 20.51 25.79
CA GLY A 153 3.77 21.96 25.50
C GLY A 153 2.35 22.59 25.35
N PRO A 154 2.13 23.87 25.76
CA PRO A 154 0.90 24.60 25.44
C PRO A 154 0.86 24.96 23.94
N GLN A 155 0.11 24.17 23.17
CA GLN A 155 -0.03 24.32 21.73
C GLN A 155 -1.20 25.26 21.39
N ALA A 156 -0.88 26.50 21.04
CA ALA A 156 -1.82 27.36 20.33
C ALA A 156 -1.83 27.02 18.82
N ALA A 157 -3.04 26.77 18.29
CA ALA A 157 -3.50 27.15 16.95
C ALA A 157 -3.37 26.22 15.71
N VAL A 158 -2.92 24.95 15.79
CA VAL A 158 -3.00 24.03 14.62
C VAL A 158 -3.96 22.88 14.88
N ASP A 159 -5.05 22.81 14.12
CA ASP A 159 -5.99 21.68 14.12
C ASP A 159 -5.38 20.48 13.37
N TYR A 160 -4.52 19.74 14.07
CA TYR A 160 -3.84 18.55 13.54
C TYR A 160 -4.82 17.50 13.02
N SER A 161 -6.05 17.44 13.55
CA SER A 161 -7.06 16.49 13.10
C SER A 161 -7.42 16.72 11.63
N ARG A 162 -7.59 17.98 11.22
CA ARG A 162 -7.87 18.35 9.82
C ARG A 162 -6.72 18.01 8.90
N VAL A 163 -5.48 18.24 9.34
CA VAL A 163 -4.29 17.95 8.52
C VAL A 163 -4.16 16.44 8.28
N ILE A 164 -4.35 15.63 9.33
CA ILE A 164 -4.34 14.17 9.22
C ILE A 164 -5.48 13.69 8.30
N SER A 165 -6.70 14.19 8.48
CA SER A 165 -7.83 13.83 7.63
C SER A 165 -7.59 14.20 6.17
N LEU A 166 -7.07 15.38 5.87
CA LEU A 166 -6.77 15.81 4.50
C LEU A 166 -5.66 14.97 3.86
N ALA A 167 -4.58 14.68 4.59
CA ALA A 167 -3.51 13.81 4.11
C ALA A 167 -4.05 12.41 3.79
N ASN A 168 -4.87 11.85 4.68
CA ASN A 168 -5.45 10.52 4.49
C ASN A 168 -6.50 10.49 3.36
N LEU A 169 -7.32 11.53 3.17
CA LEU A 169 -8.22 11.65 2.01
C LEU A 169 -7.42 11.69 0.71
N TRP A 170 -6.30 12.41 0.69
CA TRP A 170 -5.44 12.46 -0.48
C TRP A 170 -4.83 11.09 -0.80
N VAL A 171 -4.22 10.44 0.19
CA VAL A 171 -3.62 9.11 0.00
C VAL A 171 -4.69 8.09 -0.40
N THR A 172 -5.90 8.19 0.16
CA THR A 172 -7.07 7.40 -0.26
C THR A 172 -7.31 7.55 -1.76
N ALA A 173 -7.44 8.78 -2.25
CA ALA A 173 -7.69 9.04 -3.67
C ALA A 173 -6.55 8.52 -4.55
N ALA A 174 -5.30 8.77 -4.15
CA ALA A 174 -4.12 8.31 -4.88
C ALA A 174 -4.07 6.79 -4.98
N TYR A 175 -4.26 6.07 -3.87
CA TYR A 175 -4.21 4.61 -3.84
C TYR A 175 -5.40 3.96 -4.53
N ALA A 176 -6.60 4.55 -4.43
CA ALA A 176 -7.76 4.10 -5.18
C ALA A 176 -7.51 4.19 -6.70
N MET A 177 -6.92 5.31 -7.17
CA MET A 177 -6.56 5.48 -8.58
C MET A 177 -5.45 4.53 -9.03
N VAL A 178 -4.42 4.29 -8.20
CA VAL A 178 -3.40 3.28 -8.49
C VAL A 178 -4.04 1.90 -8.64
N GLY A 179 -4.90 1.51 -7.69
CA GLY A 179 -5.65 0.26 -7.73
C GLY A 179 -6.48 0.13 -9.00
N TRP A 180 -7.18 1.20 -9.39
CA TRP A 180 -7.92 1.26 -10.65
C TRP A 180 -7.03 0.97 -11.87
N TYR A 181 -5.90 1.67 -12.01
CA TYR A 181 -4.99 1.45 -13.15
C TYR A 181 -4.40 0.05 -13.19
N LEU A 182 -4.12 -0.55 -12.02
CA LEU A 182 -3.61 -1.92 -11.94
C LEU A 182 -4.69 -2.94 -12.33
N ILE A 183 -5.92 -2.78 -11.86
CA ILE A 183 -7.08 -3.62 -12.25
C ILE A 183 -7.30 -3.51 -13.75
N GLU A 184 -7.35 -2.30 -14.30
CA GLU A 184 -7.54 -2.10 -15.73
C GLU A 184 -6.43 -2.74 -16.57
N THR A 185 -5.18 -2.64 -16.10
CA THR A 185 -4.03 -3.30 -16.75
C THR A 185 -4.17 -4.83 -16.72
N GLN A 186 -4.64 -5.41 -15.61
CA GLN A 186 -4.93 -6.83 -15.52
C GLN A 186 -6.06 -7.27 -16.45
N ILE A 187 -7.13 -6.47 -16.57
CA ILE A 187 -8.23 -6.74 -17.51
C ILE A 187 -7.73 -6.71 -18.96
N ARG A 188 -6.95 -5.70 -19.34
CA ARG A 188 -6.35 -5.61 -20.69
C ARG A 188 -5.44 -6.82 -20.97
N ARG A 189 -4.62 -7.23 -20.00
CA ARG A 189 -3.78 -8.43 -20.10
C ARG A 189 -4.62 -9.69 -20.31
N TYR A 190 -5.73 -9.84 -19.58
CA TYR A 190 -6.61 -10.99 -19.77
C TYR A 190 -7.30 -10.99 -21.14
N ILE A 191 -7.73 -9.84 -21.64
CA ILE A 191 -8.34 -9.74 -22.98
C ILE A 191 -7.33 -10.13 -24.06
N GLY A 192 -6.08 -9.68 -23.97
CA GLY A 192 -5.03 -9.99 -24.95
C GLY A 192 -4.47 -11.41 -24.85
N ASN A 193 -4.14 -11.85 -23.64
CA ASN A 193 -3.33 -13.06 -23.42
C ASN A 193 -4.06 -14.17 -22.63
N ARG A 194 -5.36 -14.00 -22.36
CA ARG A 194 -6.20 -14.93 -21.58
C ARG A 194 -5.59 -15.36 -20.25
N SER A 195 -4.86 -14.44 -19.62
CA SER A 195 -4.13 -14.73 -18.40
C SER A 195 -3.99 -13.53 -17.48
N TRP A 196 -3.78 -13.82 -16.20
CA TRP A 196 -3.56 -12.82 -15.16
C TRP A 196 -2.13 -12.90 -14.62
N SER A 197 -1.58 -11.77 -14.19
CA SER A 197 -0.36 -11.73 -13.39
C SER A 197 -0.73 -11.89 -11.92
N LEU A 198 -0.15 -12.87 -11.23
CA LEU A 198 -0.41 -13.07 -9.81
C LEU A 198 0.08 -11.86 -9.00
N SER A 199 1.28 -11.33 -9.28
CA SER A 199 1.77 -10.12 -8.62
C SER A 199 0.94 -8.89 -8.95
N GLY A 200 0.46 -8.77 -10.19
CA GLY A 200 -0.44 -7.70 -10.61
C GLY A 200 -1.78 -7.75 -9.89
N LEU A 201 -2.40 -8.94 -9.79
CA LEU A 201 -3.63 -9.14 -9.02
C LEU A 201 -3.44 -8.88 -7.52
N SER A 202 -2.30 -9.29 -6.95
CA SER A 202 -1.98 -8.99 -5.55
C SER A 202 -1.89 -7.49 -5.32
N LEU A 203 -1.20 -6.72 -6.16
CA LEU A 203 -1.16 -5.26 -6.04
C LEU A 203 -2.53 -4.62 -6.26
N SER A 204 -3.30 -5.11 -7.22
CA SER A 204 -4.68 -4.68 -7.46
C SER A 204 -5.60 -4.88 -6.25
N ALA A 205 -5.25 -5.77 -5.31
CA ALA A 205 -5.97 -5.94 -4.04
C ALA A 205 -5.35 -5.12 -2.89
N VAL A 206 -4.02 -5.01 -2.83
CA VAL A 206 -3.30 -4.23 -1.81
C VAL A 206 -3.67 -2.74 -1.89
N PHE A 207 -3.66 -2.13 -3.07
CA PHE A 207 -3.90 -0.68 -3.19
C PHE A 207 -5.31 -0.25 -2.76
N PRO A 208 -6.40 -0.91 -3.21
CA PRO A 208 -7.74 -0.59 -2.73
C PRO A 208 -7.93 -0.84 -1.22
N SER A 209 -7.33 -1.88 -0.66
CA SER A 209 -7.40 -2.10 0.80
C SER A 209 -6.65 -1.01 1.57
N CYS A 210 -5.49 -0.55 1.08
CA CYS A 210 -4.80 0.59 1.67
C CYS A 210 -5.63 1.88 1.55
N ALA A 211 -6.24 2.13 0.39
CA ALA A 211 -7.14 3.27 0.19
C ALA A 211 -8.31 3.24 1.19
N ALA A 212 -8.90 2.06 1.42
CA ALA A 212 -9.96 1.87 2.39
C ALA A 212 -9.52 2.15 3.84
N MET A 213 -8.31 1.72 4.23
CA MET A 213 -7.77 2.04 5.56
C MET A 213 -7.60 3.56 5.72
N HIS A 214 -7.00 4.23 4.74
CA HIS A 214 -6.84 5.69 4.77
C HIS A 214 -8.19 6.41 4.78
N LEU A 215 -9.21 5.89 4.09
CA LEU A 215 -10.56 6.45 4.11
C LEU A 215 -11.18 6.33 5.50
N ILE A 216 -11.12 5.14 6.10
CA ILE A 216 -11.61 4.91 7.47
C ILE A 216 -10.89 5.84 8.44
N LEU A 217 -9.56 5.99 8.33
CA LEU A 217 -8.78 6.87 9.20
C LEU A 217 -9.14 8.35 9.01
N ALA A 218 -9.32 8.80 7.77
CA ALA A 218 -9.70 10.18 7.48
C ALA A 218 -11.08 10.55 8.05
N LEU A 219 -12.00 9.57 8.08
CA LEU A 219 -13.37 9.72 8.54
C LEU A 219 -13.53 9.46 10.03
N SER A 220 -12.57 8.79 10.67
CA SER A 220 -12.56 8.57 12.12
C SER A 220 -12.01 9.80 12.84
N SER A 221 -12.71 10.27 13.87
CA SER A 221 -12.44 11.53 14.58
C SER A 221 -11.22 11.50 15.53
N GLY A 222 -10.15 10.78 15.19
CA GLY A 222 -9.00 10.60 16.07
C GLY A 222 -7.72 10.18 15.35
N GLY A 223 -7.01 11.16 14.80
CA GLY A 223 -5.63 10.96 14.33
C GLY A 223 -4.62 11.22 15.44
N GLY A 224 -3.80 10.22 15.78
CA GLY A 224 -2.67 10.38 16.69
C GLY A 224 -1.52 11.14 16.01
N GLY A 225 -0.98 12.19 16.65
CA GLY A 225 0.13 12.98 16.09
C GLY A 225 1.42 12.17 15.80
N ALA A 226 1.54 10.96 16.33
CA ALA A 226 2.68 10.07 16.12
C ALA A 226 2.81 9.56 14.67
N THR A 227 1.71 9.43 13.93
CA THR A 227 1.74 8.98 12.54
C THR A 227 1.78 10.13 11.52
N LEU A 228 1.48 11.35 11.96
CA LEU A 228 1.42 12.53 11.10
C LEU A 228 2.67 12.75 10.23
N PRO A 229 3.91 12.58 10.72
CA PRO A 229 5.09 12.73 9.84
C PRO A 229 5.07 11.76 8.66
N PHE A 230 4.63 10.52 8.89
CA PHE A 230 4.55 9.50 7.85
C PHE A 230 3.39 9.76 6.88
N ASP A 231 2.25 10.27 7.38
CA ASP A 231 1.10 10.65 6.55
C ASP A 231 1.45 11.83 5.63
N LEU A 232 2.17 12.82 6.15
CA LEU A 232 2.64 13.97 5.38
C LEU A 232 3.69 13.58 4.34
N LEU A 233 4.58 12.63 4.65
CA LEU A 233 5.49 12.05 3.66
C LEU A 233 4.76 11.18 2.62
N GLY A 234 3.67 10.53 3.03
CA GLY A 234 2.83 9.70 2.17
C GLY A 234 2.14 10.48 1.05
N VAL A 235 1.78 11.75 1.28
CA VAL A 235 1.17 12.61 0.24
C VAL A 235 2.08 12.77 -0.99
N PRO A 236 3.29 13.36 -0.92
CA PRO A 236 4.15 13.49 -2.10
C PRO A 236 4.61 12.13 -2.66
N ALA A 237 4.82 11.13 -1.80
CA ALA A 237 5.16 9.77 -2.26
C ALA A 237 4.03 9.17 -3.11
N SER A 238 2.77 9.28 -2.67
CA SER A 238 1.61 8.78 -3.40
C SER A 238 1.36 9.53 -4.71
N ILE A 239 1.64 10.84 -4.77
CA ILE A 239 1.56 11.63 -6.01
C ILE A 239 2.57 11.13 -7.03
N TYR A 240 3.83 10.99 -6.61
CA TYR A 240 4.89 10.51 -7.49
C TYR A 240 4.59 9.10 -7.98
N PHE A 241 4.18 8.20 -7.08
CA PHE A 241 3.88 6.83 -7.45
C PHE A 241 2.67 6.72 -8.38
N LEU A 242 1.59 7.48 -8.12
CA LEU A 242 0.45 7.58 -9.02
C LEU A 242 0.86 8.08 -10.42
N TRP A 243 1.72 9.11 -10.49
CA TRP A 243 2.24 9.59 -11.76
C TRP A 243 2.99 8.48 -12.52
N VAL A 244 3.85 7.72 -11.83
CA VAL A 244 4.56 6.59 -12.42
C VAL A 244 3.58 5.53 -12.93
N VAL A 245 2.64 5.08 -12.09
CA VAL A 245 1.66 4.04 -12.46
C VAL A 245 0.77 4.50 -13.61
N ARG A 246 0.29 5.74 -13.59
CA ARG A 246 -0.50 6.32 -14.69
C ARG A 246 0.29 6.35 -15.99
N ARG A 247 1.56 6.71 -15.93
CA ARG A 247 2.45 6.73 -17.10
C ARG A 247 2.65 5.32 -17.65
N LEU A 248 2.93 4.35 -16.78
CA LEU A 248 3.00 2.94 -17.16
C LEU A 248 1.71 2.45 -17.80
N HIS A 249 0.57 2.77 -17.20
CA HIS A 249 -0.73 2.40 -17.72
C HIS A 249 -1.03 2.98 -19.12
N ARG A 250 -0.60 4.22 -19.39
CA ARG A 250 -0.83 4.90 -20.68
C ARG A 250 0.18 4.55 -21.76
N GLU A 251 1.45 4.38 -21.40
CA GLU A 251 2.59 4.31 -22.33
C GLU A 251 3.18 2.89 -22.47
N SER A 252 2.62 1.88 -21.79
CA SER A 252 3.23 0.55 -21.69
C SER A 252 3.41 -0.17 -23.04
N VAL A 253 4.66 -0.19 -23.53
CA VAL A 253 5.22 -1.33 -24.29
C VAL A 253 6.19 -2.16 -23.44
N VAL A 254 6.83 -1.63 -22.38
CA VAL A 254 7.54 -2.43 -21.34
C VAL A 254 7.66 -1.71 -19.97
N ASP A 255 7.05 -2.26 -18.91
CA ASP A 255 7.59 -2.22 -17.53
C ASP A 255 7.05 -3.36 -16.65
N TRP A 256 7.97 -3.89 -15.85
CA TRP A 256 8.00 -4.29 -14.43
C TRP A 256 9.34 -5.01 -14.22
N ASN A 257 9.90 -5.59 -15.29
CA ASN A 257 11.32 -5.81 -15.49
C ASN A 257 11.51 -6.12 -16.98
N HIS A 258 12.05 -5.18 -17.77
CA HIS A 258 12.91 -5.38 -18.97
C HIS A 258 13.13 -4.07 -19.81
N ARG A 259 12.67 -2.89 -19.33
CA ARG A 259 13.17 -1.50 -19.59
C ARG A 259 13.07 -0.98 -21.06
N PRO A 260 13.25 0.32 -21.41
CA PRO A 260 13.38 1.56 -20.63
C PRO A 260 12.21 2.56 -20.84
N MET A 261 11.97 3.49 -19.91
CA MET A 261 11.17 4.70 -20.19
C MET A 261 12.02 5.99 -20.09
N ALA A 262 12.51 6.40 -21.26
CA ALA A 262 13.15 7.66 -21.70
C ALA A 262 14.65 7.53 -22.08
N GLY A 263 14.91 7.29 -23.37
CA GLY A 263 16.20 7.50 -24.06
C GLY A 263 16.96 6.24 -24.50
N VAL A 264 16.77 5.83 -25.77
CA VAL A 264 17.65 4.94 -26.58
C VAL A 264 17.55 3.41 -26.35
N LEU A 265 17.49 2.70 -27.48
CA LEU A 265 17.56 1.25 -27.66
C LEU A 265 18.84 0.66 -27.04
N ALA A 266 18.70 -0.33 -26.16
CA ALA A 266 19.78 -1.28 -25.88
C ALA A 266 19.18 -2.69 -25.81
N MET A 267 19.51 -3.53 -26.79
CA MET A 267 19.33 -4.97 -26.68
C MET A 267 20.35 -5.51 -25.64
N PRO A 268 19.93 -6.29 -24.63
CA PRO A 268 20.88 -6.85 -23.69
C PRO A 268 21.65 -8.02 -24.34
N HIS A 269 22.99 -7.94 -24.35
CA HIS A 269 23.88 -9.02 -24.84
C HIS A 269 24.10 -10.16 -23.81
N ARG A 270 23.23 -10.27 -22.80
CA ARG A 270 23.22 -11.43 -21.88
C ARG A 270 21.79 -11.65 -21.40
N SER A 271 21.30 -12.88 -21.55
CA SER A 271 20.11 -13.35 -20.87
C SER A 271 20.33 -13.13 -19.38
N SER A 272 19.51 -12.26 -18.81
CA SER A 272 19.48 -12.10 -17.36
C SER A 272 18.71 -13.30 -16.79
N PRO A 273 18.92 -13.70 -15.53
CA PRO A 273 18.14 -14.78 -14.91
C PRO A 273 16.63 -14.48 -14.79
N TRP A 274 16.16 -13.41 -15.44
CA TRP A 274 14.82 -12.87 -15.48
C TRP A 274 14.18 -12.93 -16.87
N SER A 275 14.82 -13.56 -17.87
CA SER A 275 14.38 -13.50 -19.28
C SER A 275 13.72 -14.76 -19.84
N GLU A 276 13.09 -15.60 -19.01
CA GLU A 276 12.08 -16.59 -19.42
C GLU A 276 10.90 -16.62 -18.45
#